data_AF-A0A376BMM1-F1
#
_entry.id   AF-A0A376BMM1-F1
#
_cell.length_a   1.000
_cell.length_b   1.000
_cell.length_c   1.000
_cell.angle_alpha   90.00
_cell.angle_beta   90.00
_cell.angle_gamma   90.00
#
_symmetry.space_group_name_H-M   'P 1'
#
loop_
_entity.id
_entity.type
_entity.pdbx_description
1 polymer ?
#
loop_
_entity_poly.entity_id
_entity_poly.type
_entity_poly.pdbx_seq_one_letter_code
_entity_poly.pdbx_strand_id
1 'polypeptide(L)'
;MKKLIPLLFILAACSTAPKPNPQPLSDSHHYLIEQAERETSGRTRAVLAQARQMTLVHGEIIKGGCWDYLDTAWTRAGVPRNARKIVFADKIGGNYAPSDQLRAGDWIYHVNHSYHGVEHSGMFIGWVDKSRHLGLTLSYAGEKRKEPARYKVYDLSSVYQIMRAE
;
A
#
# COMPACT_ATOMS: atom_id res chain seq x y z
N MET A 1 20.39 52.91 38.77
CA MET A 1 19.34 51.87 38.71
C MET A 1 18.73 51.84 37.31
N LYS A 2 19.05 50.84 36.47
CA LYS A 2 18.30 50.45 35.26
C LYS A 2 18.51 48.95 35.07
N LYS A 3 17.39 48.25 34.83
CA LYS A 3 17.14 46.84 35.13
C LYS A 3 17.70 45.90 34.05
N LEU A 4 18.27 44.78 34.49
CA LEU A 4 18.60 43.61 33.68
C LEU A 4 17.30 42.88 33.33
N ILE A 5 17.04 42.63 32.04
CA ILE A 5 15.93 41.79 31.57
C ILE A 5 16.53 40.42 31.21
N PRO A 6 16.14 39.30 31.85
CA PRO A 6 16.58 38.00 31.41
C PRO A 6 15.70 37.56 30.22
N LEU A 7 16.36 37.20 29.12
CA LEU A 7 15.72 36.60 27.96
C LEU A 7 15.40 35.14 28.29
N LEU A 8 14.11 34.83 28.42
CA LEU A 8 13.60 33.48 28.69
C LEU A 8 13.67 32.66 27.40
N PHE A 9 14.60 31.70 27.31
CA PHE A 9 14.63 30.71 26.25
C PHE A 9 13.48 29.71 26.45
N ILE A 10 12.43 29.80 25.63
CA ILE A 10 11.38 28.78 25.56
C ILE A 10 11.92 27.63 24.71
N LEU A 11 12.32 26.54 25.35
CA LEU A 11 12.58 25.26 24.70
C LEU A 11 11.25 24.71 24.19
N ALA A 12 11.00 24.82 22.89
CA ALA A 12 9.92 24.10 22.23
C ALA A 12 10.28 22.60 22.21
N ALA A 13 9.73 21.84 23.15
CA ALA A 13 9.81 20.38 23.12
C ALA A 13 8.95 19.88 21.95
N CYS A 14 9.60 19.48 20.85
CA CYS A 14 8.96 18.69 19.80
C CYS A 14 8.51 17.37 20.41
N SER A 15 7.24 17.26 20.78
CA SER A 15 6.64 16.00 21.19
C SER A 15 6.52 15.10 19.96
N THR A 16 7.43 14.15 19.80
CA THR A 16 7.29 13.10 18.81
C THR A 16 6.22 12.13 19.31
N ALA A 17 5.01 12.23 18.74
CA ALA A 17 3.98 11.25 19.00
C ALA A 17 4.54 9.83 18.74
N PRO A 18 4.31 8.86 19.65
CA PRO A 18 4.74 7.48 19.43
C PRO A 18 4.16 6.98 18.11
N LYS A 19 5.01 6.41 17.24
CA LYS A 19 4.51 5.72 16.04
C LYS A 19 3.55 4.62 16.51
N PRO A 20 2.33 4.52 15.95
CA PRO A 20 1.43 3.43 16.28
C PRO A 20 2.16 2.11 16.03
N ASN A 21 2.17 1.24 17.04
CA ASN A 21 2.67 -0.13 16.89
C ASN A 21 1.89 -0.78 15.72
N PRO A 22 2.54 -1.51 14.79
CA PRO A 22 1.82 -2.21 13.74
C PRO A 22 0.77 -3.11 14.38
N GLN A 23 -0.50 -2.79 14.17
CA GLN A 23 -1.61 -3.61 14.67
C GLN A 23 -1.50 -5.00 13.99
N PRO A 24 -1.70 -6.10 14.72
CA PRO A 24 -1.80 -7.43 14.11
C PRO A 24 -2.88 -7.42 13.02
N LEU A 25 -2.70 -8.22 11.97
CA LEU A 25 -3.80 -8.46 11.03
C LEU A 25 -5.01 -9.01 11.78
N SER A 26 -6.20 -8.46 11.54
CA SER A 26 -7.43 -9.04 12.06
C SER A 26 -7.83 -10.30 11.28
N ASP A 27 -8.66 -11.15 11.90
CA ASP A 27 -9.22 -12.34 11.24
C ASP A 27 -9.95 -12.00 9.94
N SER A 28 -10.64 -10.87 9.91
CA SER A 28 -11.31 -10.36 8.69
C SER A 28 -10.31 -10.04 7.57
N HIS A 29 -9.13 -9.53 7.88
CA HIS A 29 -8.09 -9.27 6.88
C HIS A 29 -7.46 -10.57 6.39
N HIS A 30 -7.23 -11.54 7.28
CA HIS A 30 -6.78 -12.87 6.88
C HIS A 30 -7.77 -13.53 5.93
N TYR A 31 -9.07 -13.47 6.25
CA TYR A 31 -10.13 -13.97 5.39
C TYR A 31 -10.09 -13.33 3.99
N LEU A 32 -9.97 -12.00 3.89
CA LEU A 32 -9.90 -11.30 2.59
C LEU A 32 -8.67 -11.71 1.75
N ILE A 33 -7.52 -11.91 2.39
CA ILE A 33 -6.30 -12.37 1.69
C ILE A 33 -6.52 -13.76 1.10
N GLU A 34 -7.02 -14.70 1.90
CA GLU A 34 -7.26 -16.05 1.41
C GLU A 34 -8.39 -16.09 0.37
N GLN A 35 -9.44 -15.28 0.56
CA GLN A 35 -10.53 -15.15 -0.39
C GLN A 35 -10.02 -14.67 -1.76
N ALA A 36 -9.16 -13.64 -1.77
CA ALA A 36 -8.54 -13.14 -3.00
C ALA A 36 -7.78 -14.25 -3.76
N GLU A 37 -6.99 -15.08 -3.06
CA GLU A 37 -6.29 -16.21 -3.69
C GLU A 37 -7.26 -17.31 -4.18
N ARG A 38 -8.30 -17.63 -3.40
CA ARG A 38 -9.29 -18.67 -3.75
C ARG A 38 -10.14 -18.29 -4.97
N GLU A 39 -10.60 -17.05 -5.03
CA GLU A 39 -11.56 -16.57 -6.05
C GLU A 39 -10.89 -16.13 -7.36
N THR A 40 -9.59 -15.87 -7.35
CA THR A 40 -8.83 -15.57 -8.56
C THR A 40 -8.21 -16.83 -9.16
N SER A 41 -7.67 -16.76 -10.37
CA SER A 41 -7.00 -17.89 -11.03
C SER A 41 -5.81 -17.42 -11.87
N GLY A 42 -5.05 -18.37 -12.44
CA GLY A 42 -3.94 -18.08 -13.35
C GLY A 42 -2.89 -17.13 -12.78
N ARG A 43 -2.46 -16.16 -13.60
CA ARG A 43 -1.43 -15.17 -13.25
C ARG A 43 -1.80 -14.34 -12.03
N THR A 44 -3.07 -13.96 -11.89
CA THR A 44 -3.54 -13.15 -10.76
C THR A 44 -3.39 -13.92 -9.43
N ARG A 45 -3.82 -15.18 -9.39
CA ARG A 45 -3.63 -16.03 -8.19
C ARG A 45 -2.15 -16.21 -7.85
N ALA A 46 -1.31 -16.42 -8.86
CA ALA A 46 0.13 -16.60 -8.67
C ALA A 46 0.78 -15.35 -8.04
N VAL A 47 0.42 -14.15 -8.50
CA VAL A 47 0.90 -12.88 -7.94
C VAL A 47 0.45 -12.70 -6.50
N LEU A 48 -0.82 -12.96 -6.18
CA LEU A 48 -1.35 -12.86 -4.82
C LEU A 48 -0.62 -13.81 -3.86
N ALA A 49 -0.47 -15.08 -4.25
CA ALA A 49 0.23 -16.08 -3.45
C ALA A 49 1.70 -15.72 -3.24
N GLN A 50 2.41 -15.31 -4.30
CA GLN A 50 3.81 -14.90 -4.21
C GLN A 50 3.99 -13.70 -3.27
N ALA A 51 3.14 -12.68 -3.40
CA ALA A 51 3.20 -11.50 -2.55
C ALA A 51 2.88 -11.84 -1.08
N ARG A 52 1.92 -12.75 -0.83
CA ARG A 52 1.64 -13.24 0.52
C ARG A 52 2.82 -13.98 1.14
N GLN A 53 3.48 -14.86 0.40
CA GLN A 53 4.68 -15.58 0.87
C GLN A 53 5.80 -14.59 1.23
N MET A 54 6.11 -13.65 0.33
CA MET A 54 7.12 -12.62 0.58
C MET A 54 6.79 -11.75 1.80
N THR A 55 5.50 -11.48 2.03
CA THR A 55 5.04 -10.58 3.10
C THR A 55 4.95 -11.27 4.45
N LEU A 56 4.18 -12.36 4.54
CA LEU A 56 3.80 -12.97 5.82
C LEU A 56 4.70 -14.14 6.25
N VAL A 57 5.29 -14.84 5.29
CA VAL A 57 6.09 -16.05 5.59
C VAL A 57 7.56 -15.70 5.68
N HIS A 58 8.08 -15.00 4.68
CA HIS A 58 9.50 -14.67 4.60
C HIS A 58 9.85 -13.31 5.23
N GLY A 59 8.87 -12.40 5.38
CA GLY A 59 9.12 -11.05 5.89
C GLY A 59 10.17 -10.31 5.05
N GLU A 60 10.10 -10.41 3.73
CA GLU A 60 11.15 -9.89 2.85
C GLU A 60 11.21 -8.36 2.86
N ILE A 61 12.44 -7.85 2.83
CA ILE A 61 12.77 -6.43 2.68
C ILE A 61 13.45 -6.26 1.33
N ILE A 62 12.79 -5.53 0.42
CA ILE A 62 13.28 -5.26 -0.93
C ILE A 62 13.90 -3.87 -0.97
N LYS A 63 15.10 -3.74 -1.55
CA LYS A 63 15.73 -2.43 -1.78
C LYS A 63 14.90 -1.64 -2.78
N GLY A 64 14.52 -0.41 -2.42
CA GLY A 64 13.70 0.47 -3.27
C GLY A 64 12.39 0.84 -2.60
N GLY A 65 11.46 1.39 -3.36
CA GLY A 65 10.17 1.87 -2.89
C GLY A 65 9.05 0.83 -3.00
N CYS A 66 7.82 1.30 -2.79
CA CYS A 66 6.60 0.50 -2.94
C CYS A 66 6.53 -0.25 -4.28
N TRP A 67 6.95 0.41 -5.37
CA TRP A 67 6.92 -0.16 -6.71
C TRP A 67 7.91 -1.31 -6.88
N ASP A 68 9.13 -1.21 -6.33
CA ASP A 68 10.16 -2.25 -6.48
C ASP A 68 9.73 -3.57 -5.83
N TYR A 69 9.02 -3.50 -4.70
CA TYR A 69 8.47 -4.67 -4.02
C TYR A 69 7.43 -5.38 -4.89
N LEU A 70 6.49 -4.62 -5.46
CA LEU A 70 5.48 -5.17 -6.36
C LEU A 70 6.09 -5.69 -7.66
N ASP A 71 7.09 -5.00 -8.25
CA ASP A 71 7.80 -5.47 -9.44
C ASP A 71 8.49 -6.80 -9.18
N THR A 72 9.10 -6.93 -8.01
CA THR A 72 9.73 -8.17 -7.54
C THR A 72 8.70 -9.29 -7.37
N ALA A 73 7.61 -9.03 -6.65
CA ALA A 73 6.56 -10.02 -6.41
C ALA A 73 5.92 -10.51 -7.72
N TRP A 74 5.58 -9.58 -8.62
CA TRP A 74 4.99 -9.90 -9.92
C TRP A 74 5.95 -10.68 -10.82
N THR A 75 7.21 -10.25 -10.89
CA THR A 75 8.23 -10.93 -11.70
C THR A 75 8.49 -12.35 -11.21
N ARG A 76 8.62 -12.54 -9.89
CA ARG A 76 8.80 -13.86 -9.28
C ARG A 76 7.60 -14.78 -9.44
N ALA A 77 6.40 -14.21 -9.54
CA ALA A 77 5.17 -14.95 -9.88
C ALA A 77 5.07 -15.32 -11.36
N GLY A 78 6.07 -15.03 -12.19
CA GLY A 78 6.06 -15.30 -13.63
C GLY A 78 5.29 -14.28 -14.46
N VAL A 79 5.07 -13.06 -13.93
CA VAL A 79 4.39 -11.94 -14.62
C VAL A 79 5.40 -10.81 -14.89
N PRO A 80 6.26 -10.96 -15.92
CA PRO A 80 7.21 -9.92 -16.31
C PRO A 80 6.49 -8.67 -16.81
N ARG A 81 7.19 -7.54 -16.91
CA ARG A 81 6.59 -6.23 -17.23
C ARG A 81 5.76 -6.21 -18.52
N ASN A 82 6.17 -6.94 -19.56
CA ASN A 82 5.44 -7.06 -20.82
C ASN A 82 4.17 -7.93 -20.74
N ALA A 83 3.96 -8.66 -19.65
CA ALA A 83 2.75 -9.41 -19.34
C ALA A 83 1.81 -8.65 -18.38
N ARG A 84 2.08 -7.37 -18.13
CA ARG A 84 1.24 -6.51 -17.27
C ARG A 84 0.47 -5.54 -18.16
N LYS A 85 -0.84 -5.47 -17.94
CA LYS A 85 -1.72 -4.60 -18.73
C LYS A 85 -2.18 -3.43 -17.88
N ILE A 86 -2.00 -2.21 -18.38
CA ILE A 86 -2.64 -1.03 -17.81
C ILE A 86 -4.11 -1.05 -18.23
N VAL A 87 -5.01 -1.11 -17.26
CA VAL A 87 -6.47 -1.11 -17.51
C VAL A 87 -7.12 0.23 -17.21
N PHE A 88 -6.46 1.06 -16.41
CA PHE A 88 -6.82 2.46 -16.15
C PHE A 88 -5.53 3.25 -15.87
N ALA A 89 -5.43 4.46 -16.39
CA ALA A 89 -4.36 5.40 -16.07
C ALA A 89 -4.79 6.84 -16.32
N ASP A 90 -4.55 7.70 -15.34
CA ASP A 90 -4.62 9.15 -15.42
C ASP A 90 -3.49 9.75 -14.55
N LYS A 91 -3.32 11.06 -14.55
CA LYS A 91 -2.40 11.77 -13.66
C LYS A 91 -2.96 11.88 -12.25
N ILE A 92 -2.07 12.07 -11.26
CA ILE A 92 -2.48 12.50 -9.91
C ILE A 92 -3.26 13.82 -10.00
N GLY A 93 -4.42 13.89 -9.35
CA GLY A 93 -5.34 15.02 -9.45
C GLY A 93 -6.18 15.05 -10.73
N GLY A 94 -6.08 14.04 -11.60
CA GLY A 94 -6.96 13.80 -12.74
C GLY A 94 -8.20 13.00 -12.35
N ASN A 95 -8.73 12.20 -13.28
CA ASN A 95 -9.82 11.29 -12.97
C ASN A 95 -9.30 10.10 -12.15
N TYR A 96 -10.12 9.63 -11.22
CA TYR A 96 -9.82 8.42 -10.44
C TYR A 96 -10.68 7.26 -10.91
N ALA A 97 -10.12 6.06 -10.82
CA ALA A 97 -10.80 4.84 -11.18
C ALA A 97 -12.02 4.63 -10.29
N PRO A 98 -13.21 4.38 -10.87
CA PRO A 98 -14.38 3.93 -10.12
C PRO A 98 -14.09 2.65 -9.30
N SER A 99 -14.66 2.54 -8.10
CA SER A 99 -14.38 1.41 -7.19
C SER A 99 -14.83 0.04 -7.71
N ASP A 100 -15.70 -0.01 -8.71
CA ASP A 100 -16.11 -1.24 -9.39
C ASP A 100 -15.10 -1.75 -10.41
N GLN A 101 -14.12 -0.93 -10.81
CA GLN A 101 -13.04 -1.36 -11.71
C GLN A 101 -11.94 -2.16 -11.00
N LEU A 102 -11.77 -1.95 -9.69
CA LEU A 102 -10.76 -2.65 -8.90
C LEU A 102 -11.12 -4.13 -8.71
N ARG A 103 -10.12 -4.98 -8.94
CA ARG A 103 -10.19 -6.45 -8.75
C ARG A 103 -9.04 -6.93 -7.89
N ALA A 104 -9.27 -8.00 -7.13
CA ALA A 104 -8.24 -8.62 -6.31
C ALA A 104 -6.98 -8.93 -7.14
N GLY A 105 -5.82 -8.54 -6.64
CA GLY A 105 -4.53 -8.68 -7.31
C GLY A 105 -4.16 -7.52 -8.24
N ASP A 106 -5.03 -6.53 -8.44
CA ASP A 106 -4.69 -5.32 -9.19
C ASP A 106 -3.54 -4.58 -8.50
N TRP A 107 -2.50 -4.27 -9.26
CA TRP A 107 -1.47 -3.32 -8.85
C TRP A 107 -2.01 -1.92 -9.11
N ILE A 108 -2.21 -1.18 -8.02
CA ILE A 108 -2.75 0.16 -8.06
C ILE A 108 -1.69 1.21 -7.72
N TYR A 109 -1.82 2.38 -8.33
CA TYR A 109 -1.26 3.62 -7.78
C TYR A 109 -2.40 4.51 -7.28
N HIS A 110 -2.22 5.05 -6.09
CA HIS A 110 -3.23 5.88 -5.44
C HIS A 110 -2.60 6.98 -4.59
N VAL A 111 -3.40 8.00 -4.29
CA VAL A 111 -3.02 9.03 -3.31
C VAL A 111 -3.13 8.45 -1.90
N ASN A 112 -2.07 8.57 -1.11
CA ASN A 112 -2.06 8.14 0.28
C ASN A 112 -2.58 9.26 1.20
N HIS A 113 -3.91 9.30 1.36
CA HIS A 113 -4.59 10.27 2.23
C HIS A 113 -4.18 10.17 3.70
N SER A 114 -3.68 9.01 4.14
CA SER A 114 -3.17 8.81 5.50
C SER A 114 -1.73 9.31 5.71
N TYR A 115 -1.07 9.76 4.64
CA TYR A 115 0.33 10.18 4.67
C TYR A 115 0.59 11.30 3.66
N HIS A 116 0.30 12.53 4.07
CA HIS A 116 0.62 13.77 3.33
C HIS A 116 0.10 13.84 1.88
N GLY A 117 -0.85 12.99 1.47
CA GLY A 117 -1.40 13.01 0.11
C GLY A 117 -0.38 12.68 -0.98
N VAL A 118 0.66 11.89 -0.65
CA VAL A 118 1.70 11.52 -1.63
C VAL A 118 1.29 10.31 -2.46
N GLU A 119 1.94 10.14 -3.61
CA GLU A 119 1.86 8.93 -4.41
C GLU A 119 2.22 7.69 -3.59
N HIS A 120 1.47 6.61 -3.78
CA HIS A 120 1.80 5.30 -3.27
C HIS A 120 1.33 4.21 -4.23
N SER A 121 2.13 3.14 -4.36
CA SER A 121 1.71 1.94 -5.06
C SER A 121 1.44 0.79 -4.09
N GLY A 122 0.45 -0.03 -4.43
CA GLY A 122 0.01 -1.14 -3.62
C GLY A 122 -0.66 -2.20 -4.47
N MET A 123 -1.00 -3.33 -3.86
CA MET A 123 -1.85 -4.34 -4.51
C MET A 123 -3.18 -4.44 -3.78
N PHE A 124 -4.27 -4.22 -4.51
CA PHE A 124 -5.62 -4.32 -3.96
C PHE A 124 -5.96 -5.79 -3.67
N ILE A 125 -6.41 -6.05 -2.45
CA ILE A 125 -6.78 -7.41 -2.00
C ILE A 125 -8.29 -7.58 -2.00
N GLY A 126 -9.01 -6.60 -1.45
CA GLY A 126 -10.46 -6.63 -1.35
C GLY A 126 -10.99 -5.42 -0.60
N TRP A 127 -12.30 -5.20 -0.71
CA TRP A 127 -12.97 -4.12 0.01
C TRP A 127 -13.22 -4.52 1.46
N VAL A 128 -12.78 -3.67 2.40
CA VAL A 128 -13.24 -3.72 3.79
C VAL A 128 -14.58 -3.00 3.92
N ASP A 129 -14.71 -1.84 3.27
CA ASP A 129 -15.97 -1.11 3.11
C ASP A 129 -15.94 -0.36 1.77
N LYS A 130 -16.61 -0.92 0.75
CA LYS A 130 -16.64 -0.34 -0.59
C LYS A 130 -17.34 1.02 -0.64
N SER A 131 -18.39 1.22 0.19
CA SER A 131 -19.15 2.48 0.20
C SER A 131 -18.31 3.67 0.66
N ARG A 132 -17.32 3.39 1.51
CA ARG A 132 -16.34 4.35 2.02
C ARG A 132 -14.99 4.29 1.32
N HIS A 133 -14.88 3.52 0.23
CA HIS A 133 -13.64 3.32 -0.52
C HIS A 133 -12.50 2.76 0.33
N LEU A 134 -12.80 2.00 1.38
CA LEU A 134 -11.80 1.40 2.26
C LEU A 134 -11.41 0.01 1.75
N GLY A 135 -10.22 -0.10 1.16
CA GLY A 135 -9.68 -1.34 0.61
C GLY A 135 -8.53 -1.87 1.45
N LEU A 136 -8.49 -3.20 1.66
CA LEU A 136 -7.30 -3.87 2.13
C LEU A 136 -6.27 -3.89 1.00
N THR A 137 -5.07 -3.37 1.29
CA THR A 137 -4.01 -3.22 0.29
C THR A 137 -2.72 -3.79 0.84
N LEU A 138 -2.05 -4.64 0.06
CA LEU A 138 -0.65 -4.96 0.33
C LEU A 138 0.19 -3.72 0.01
N SER A 139 0.90 -3.24 1.01
CA SER A 139 1.63 -1.98 0.97
C SER A 139 3.05 -2.17 1.49
N TYR A 140 4.00 -1.65 0.74
CA TYR A 140 5.41 -1.63 1.12
C TYR A 140 5.90 -0.18 1.21
N ALA A 141 6.40 0.23 2.38
CA ALA A 141 6.90 1.59 2.53
C ALA A 141 8.33 1.75 1.97
N GLY A 142 9.15 0.70 2.07
CA GLY A 142 10.49 0.65 1.47
C GLY A 142 11.46 1.74 1.92
N GLU A 143 12.35 2.08 0.99
CA GLU A 143 13.42 3.06 1.11
C GLU A 143 14.40 2.72 2.25
N LYS A 144 14.57 3.63 3.22
CA LYS A 144 15.45 3.44 4.38
C LYS A 144 14.78 2.63 5.49
N ARG A 145 13.52 2.22 5.32
CA ARG A 145 12.79 1.46 6.33
C ARG A 145 13.22 -0.01 6.24
N LYS A 146 13.60 -0.58 7.38
CA LYS A 146 13.96 -1.99 7.52
C LYS A 146 12.74 -2.82 7.94
N GLU A 147 11.61 -2.55 7.31
CA GLU A 147 10.32 -3.17 7.62
C GLU A 147 9.82 -3.91 6.38
N PRO A 148 9.29 -5.14 6.54
CA PRO A 148 8.62 -5.85 5.45
C PRO A 148 7.38 -5.12 4.92
N ALA A 149 6.82 -5.63 3.82
CA ALA A 149 5.48 -5.22 3.40
C ALA A 149 4.44 -5.60 4.46
N ARG A 150 3.27 -4.97 4.38
CA ARG A 150 2.15 -5.25 5.28
C ARG A 150 0.84 -5.06 4.55
N TYR A 151 -0.19 -5.77 4.99
CA TYR A 151 -1.55 -5.47 4.59
C TYR A 151 -2.10 -4.39 5.50
N LYS A 152 -2.60 -3.31 4.90
CA LYS A 152 -3.18 -2.17 5.62
C LYS A 152 -4.39 -1.67 4.85
N VAL A 153 -5.37 -1.13 5.58
CA VAL A 153 -6.54 -0.49 4.99
C VAL A 153 -6.18 0.91 4.50
N TYR A 154 -6.53 1.21 3.25
CA TYR A 154 -6.36 2.51 2.64
C TYR A 154 -7.71 3.04 2.13
N ASP A 155 -7.83 4.37 2.14
CA ASP A 155 -8.82 5.07 1.34
C ASP A 155 -8.35 5.04 -0.13
N LEU A 156 -9.12 4.36 -0.97
CA LEU A 156 -8.86 4.13 -2.39
C LEU A 156 -9.79 4.98 -3.28
N SER A 157 -10.33 6.08 -2.76
CA SER A 157 -11.11 7.06 -3.54
C SER A 157 -10.27 7.79 -4.62
N SER A 158 -8.93 7.70 -4.52
CA SER A 158 -8.01 8.40 -5.42
C SER A 158 -7.00 7.47 -6.08
N VAL A 159 -7.48 6.33 -6.60
CA VAL A 159 -6.71 5.42 -7.46
C VAL A 159 -6.62 6.02 -8.86
N TYR A 160 -5.42 6.34 -9.33
CA TYR A 160 -5.21 6.94 -10.65
C TYR A 160 -4.55 6.00 -11.66
N GLN A 161 -4.09 4.82 -11.25
CA GLN A 161 -3.61 3.80 -12.17
C GLN A 161 -3.94 2.40 -11.67
N ILE A 162 -4.33 1.52 -12.59
CA ILE A 162 -4.56 0.10 -12.34
C ILE A 162 -3.80 -0.70 -13.39
N MET A 163 -2.96 -1.62 -12.92
CA MET A 163 -2.29 -2.63 -13.72
C MET A 163 -2.76 -4.03 -13.31
N ARG A 164 -2.93 -4.91 -14.30
CA ARG A 164 -3.47 -6.27 -14.12
C ARG A 164 -2.56 -7.32 -14.74
N ALA A 165 -2.52 -8.48 -14.08
CA ALA A 165 -1.83 -9.68 -14.54
C ALA A 165 -2.79 -10.49 -15.45
N GLU A 166 -2.86 -10.11 -16.72
CA GLU A 166 -3.62 -10.81 -17.78
C GLU A 166 -2.71 -11.71 -18.60
#